data_AF-X0X2L0-F1
#
_entry.id   AF-X0X2L0-F1
#
_cell.length_a   1.000
_cell.length_b   1.000
_cell.length_c   1.000
_cell.angle_alpha   90.00
_cell.angle_beta   90.00
_cell.angle_gamma   90.00
#
_symmetry.space_group_name_H-M   'P 1'
#
loop_
_entity.id
_entity.type
_entity.pdbx_description
1 polymer ?
#
loop_
_entity_poly.entity_id
_entity_poly.type
_entity_poly.pdbx_seq_one_letter_code
_entity_poly.pdbx_strand_id
1 'polypeptide(L)'
;YQVNITEPIIEEVEELQQLKAEINKPVTWIKSSKDKTISIPEYAFNLSINKIINNKKQTIEKSKIKIEHNEDNETEVIIDETADSYEIVYETYAPVTKETELGAYRKQIIVSSEIHYTDVLTYTTIPEVTNDKNRISLYHLSDNERTITEFEAFDTDNNSLIDKIQWIVPHLSNQTYELIIEISKAEHLDENRSFISDIYNEVKTLDDVWSEPIYQNEYVRVTFNRELDSSRDITIYPRMVGGNPR
;
A
#
# COMPACT_ATOMS: atom_id res chain seq x y z
N TYR A 1 13.30 -31.67 53.64
CA TYR A 1 13.14 -30.76 52.49
C TYR A 1 11.69 -30.83 52.06
N GLN A 2 10.89 -29.82 52.42
CA GLN A 2 9.56 -29.64 51.84
C GLN A 2 9.77 -29.08 50.44
N VAL A 3 9.34 -29.81 49.42
CA VAL A 3 9.26 -29.29 48.05
C VAL A 3 7.90 -28.61 47.95
N ASN A 4 7.91 -27.28 47.91
CA ASN A 4 6.74 -26.49 47.53
C ASN A 4 6.37 -26.89 46.11
N ILE A 5 5.18 -27.48 45.96
CA ILE A 5 4.54 -27.64 44.66
C ILE A 5 3.91 -26.29 44.36
N THR A 6 4.55 -25.48 43.53
CA THR A 6 3.91 -24.31 42.94
C THR A 6 2.79 -24.84 42.03
N GLU A 7 1.56 -24.48 42.36
CA GLU A 7 0.40 -24.68 41.49
C GLU A 7 0.68 -24.03 40.13
N PRO A 8 0.22 -24.61 39.01
CA PRO A 8 0.38 -24.00 37.70
C PRO A 8 -0.40 -22.68 37.67
N ILE A 9 0.32 -21.60 37.40
CA ILE A 9 -0.26 -20.28 37.09
C ILE A 9 -1.16 -20.51 35.86
N ILE A 10 -2.46 -20.33 36.03
CA ILE A 10 -3.43 -20.37 34.93
C ILE A 10 -3.21 -19.09 34.14
N GLU A 11 -2.57 -19.16 32.98
CA GLU A 11 -2.36 -17.99 32.10
C GLU A 11 -3.73 -17.39 31.72
N GLU A 12 -3.91 -16.10 32.06
CA GLU A 12 -4.94 -15.22 31.51
C GLU A 12 -4.68 -15.07 30.00
N VAL A 13 -5.39 -15.85 29.19
CA VAL A 13 -5.23 -15.78 27.73
C VAL A 13 -6.14 -14.66 27.20
N GLU A 14 -5.61 -13.45 27.12
CA GLU A 14 -6.17 -12.41 26.25
C GLU A 14 -5.76 -12.71 24.79
N GLU A 15 -6.72 -12.66 23.87
CA GLU A 15 -6.45 -12.81 22.43
C GLU A 15 -6.87 -11.54 21.70
N LEU A 16 -5.97 -10.98 20.87
CA LEU A 16 -6.26 -9.83 20.02
C LEU A 16 -6.14 -10.24 18.55
N GLN A 17 -7.20 -9.99 17.79
CA GLN A 17 -7.27 -10.32 16.38
C GLN A 17 -7.63 -9.07 15.56
N GLN A 18 -6.78 -8.73 14.59
CA GLN A 18 -7.11 -7.82 13.51
C GLN A 18 -8.00 -8.53 12.49
N LEU A 19 -9.06 -7.88 12.01
CA LEU A 19 -9.79 -8.33 10.83
C LEU A 19 -9.19 -7.73 9.54
N LYS A 20 -9.92 -7.82 8.43
CA LYS A 20 -9.47 -7.31 7.14
C LYS A 20 -9.22 -5.79 7.22
N ALA A 21 -8.01 -5.37 6.84
CA ALA A 21 -7.66 -3.97 6.69
C ALA A 21 -7.67 -3.55 5.22
N GLU A 22 -8.17 -2.35 4.94
CA GLU A 22 -8.21 -1.76 3.60
C GLU A 22 -7.97 -0.26 3.72
N ILE A 23 -7.20 0.32 2.80
CA ILE A 23 -6.96 1.76 2.79
C ILE A 23 -8.28 2.55 2.77
N ASN A 24 -8.30 3.65 3.52
CA ASN A 24 -9.44 4.56 3.65
C ASN A 24 -10.70 3.94 4.30
N LYS A 25 -10.60 2.76 4.93
CA LYS A 25 -11.66 2.15 5.75
C LYS A 25 -11.17 1.88 7.17
N PRO A 26 -12.00 2.10 8.20
CA PRO A 26 -11.70 1.68 9.56
C PRO A 26 -11.35 0.19 9.63
N VAL A 27 -10.49 -0.18 10.58
CA VAL A 27 -10.07 -1.57 10.79
C VAL A 27 -10.76 -2.10 12.04
N THR A 28 -11.45 -3.23 11.91
CA THR A 28 -12.12 -3.89 13.03
C THR A 28 -11.16 -4.83 13.76
N TRP A 29 -11.23 -4.80 15.08
CA TRP A 29 -10.49 -5.66 15.99
C TRP A 29 -11.45 -6.47 16.85
N ILE A 30 -11.04 -7.67 17.20
CA ILE A 30 -11.70 -8.52 18.19
C ILE A 30 -10.69 -8.78 19.31
N LYS A 31 -11.03 -8.37 20.53
CA LYS A 31 -10.29 -8.70 21.74
C LYS A 31 -11.13 -9.62 22.61
N SER A 32 -10.61 -10.80 22.93
CA SER A 32 -11.23 -11.76 23.83
C SER A 32 -10.50 -11.77 25.16
N SER A 33 -11.24 -11.79 26.27
CA SER A 33 -10.68 -11.86 27.62
C SER A 33 -11.63 -12.59 28.58
N LYS A 34 -11.08 -13.20 29.62
CA LYS A 34 -11.87 -13.74 30.75
C LYS A 34 -12.12 -12.68 31.82
N ASP A 35 -11.34 -11.60 31.81
CA ASP A 35 -11.40 -10.56 32.79
C ASP A 35 -12.51 -9.57 32.51
N LYS A 36 -13.02 -8.97 33.59
CA LYS A 36 -14.06 -7.95 33.51
C LYS A 36 -13.51 -6.56 33.19
N THR A 37 -12.21 -6.37 33.39
CA THR A 37 -11.50 -5.13 33.09
C THR A 37 -10.58 -5.42 31.92
N ILE A 38 -10.84 -4.78 30.78
CA ILE A 38 -10.12 -5.05 29.54
C ILE A 38 -9.57 -3.74 29.01
N SER A 39 -8.26 -3.68 28.80
CA SER A 39 -7.60 -2.53 28.19
C SER A 39 -7.73 -2.57 26.66
N ILE A 40 -8.07 -1.44 26.06
CA ILE A 40 -8.08 -1.21 24.61
C ILE A 40 -7.40 0.14 24.29
N PRO A 41 -6.97 0.37 23.04
CA PRO A 41 -6.38 1.66 22.67
C PRO A 41 -7.35 2.83 22.86
N GLU A 42 -6.87 3.99 23.32
CA GLU A 42 -7.71 5.18 23.53
C GLU A 42 -8.39 5.69 22.25
N TYR A 43 -7.76 5.47 21.09
CA TYR A 43 -8.32 5.84 19.79
C TYR A 43 -9.34 4.83 19.24
N ALA A 44 -9.70 3.80 20.00
CA ALA A 44 -10.73 2.84 19.62
C ALA A 44 -12.12 3.49 19.62
N PHE A 45 -12.93 3.18 18.63
CA PHE A 45 -14.31 3.66 18.51
C PHE A 45 -15.24 2.54 18.05
N ASN A 46 -16.55 2.83 17.98
CA ASN A 46 -17.59 1.84 17.62
C ASN A 46 -17.55 0.54 18.44
N LEU A 47 -17.31 0.66 19.75
CA LEU A 47 -17.21 -0.47 20.66
C LEU A 47 -18.54 -1.24 20.75
N SER A 48 -18.43 -2.57 20.70
CA SER A 48 -19.49 -3.52 21.03
C SER A 48 -18.92 -4.60 21.94
N ILE A 49 -19.54 -4.81 23.10
CA ILE A 49 -19.09 -5.82 24.06
C ILE A 49 -20.13 -6.91 24.16
N ASN A 50 -19.67 -8.15 24.03
CA ASN A 50 -20.48 -9.34 24.18
C ASN A 50 -19.97 -10.18 25.35
N LYS A 51 -20.88 -10.73 26.14
CA LYS A 51 -20.58 -11.84 27.05
C LYS A 51 -20.78 -13.17 26.35
N ILE A 52 -20.00 -14.15 26.76
CA ILE A 52 -20.10 -15.54 26.31
C ILE A 52 -20.47 -16.39 27.50
N ILE A 53 -21.60 -17.08 27.42
CA ILE A 53 -22.07 -18.03 28.44
C ILE A 53 -22.45 -19.33 27.74
N ASN A 54 -21.85 -20.45 28.13
CA ASN A 54 -22.08 -21.77 27.51
C ASN A 54 -21.94 -21.72 25.97
N ASN A 55 -20.87 -21.07 25.47
CA ASN A 55 -20.60 -20.83 24.05
C ASN A 55 -21.67 -20.03 23.29
N LYS A 56 -22.57 -19.33 23.99
CA LYS A 56 -23.54 -18.42 23.37
C LYS A 56 -23.13 -16.97 23.61
N LYS A 57 -23.05 -16.22 22.51
CA LYS A 57 -22.76 -14.78 22.51
C LYS A 57 -24.03 -13.97 22.81
N GLN A 58 -23.93 -13.03 23.75
CA GLN A 58 -24.99 -12.07 24.05
C GLN A 58 -24.38 -10.68 24.23
N THR A 59 -24.93 -9.68 23.54
CA THR A 59 -24.48 -8.28 23.67
C THR A 59 -24.82 -7.73 25.06
N ILE A 60 -23.86 -7.03 25.65
CA ILE A 60 -24.00 -6.37 26.95
C ILE A 60 -24.58 -4.97 26.74
N GLU A 61 -25.55 -4.59 27.56
CA GLU A 61 -26.12 -3.24 27.53
C GLU A 61 -25.11 -2.18 28.00
N LYS A 62 -25.13 -1.01 27.37
CA LYS A 62 -24.23 0.11 27.71
C LYS A 62 -24.31 0.53 29.19
N SER A 63 -25.45 0.34 29.85
CA SER A 63 -25.64 0.61 31.28
C SER A 63 -24.79 -0.28 32.20
N LYS A 64 -24.28 -1.40 31.68
CA LYS A 64 -23.43 -2.38 32.37
C LYS A 64 -21.95 -2.26 32.06
N ILE A 65 -21.58 -1.21 31.34
CA ILE A 65 -20.21 -0.96 30.90
C ILE A 65 -19.78 0.39 31.48
N LYS A 66 -18.65 0.39 32.17
CA LYS A 66 -17.97 1.60 32.60
C LYS A 66 -16.68 1.74 31.78
N ILE A 67 -16.44 2.95 31.27
CA ILE A 67 -15.25 3.27 30.49
C ILE A 67 -14.43 4.27 31.29
N GLU A 68 -13.17 3.95 31.53
CA GLU A 68 -12.20 4.81 32.20
C GLU A 68 -10.99 5.01 31.28
N HIS A 69 -10.37 6.19 31.32
CA HIS A 69 -9.14 6.48 30.58
C HIS A 69 -7.98 6.52 31.58
N ASN A 70 -6.90 5.80 31.29
CA ASN A 70 -5.72 5.77 32.15
C ASN A 70 -4.64 6.76 31.67
N GLU A 71 -3.57 6.93 32.45
CA GLU A 71 -2.48 7.86 32.13
C GLU A 71 -1.58 7.36 30.96
N ASP A 72 -1.77 6.12 30.50
CA ASP A 72 -0.95 5.46 29.48
C ASP A 72 -1.58 5.48 28.06
N ASN A 73 -2.55 6.36 27.80
CA ASN A 73 -3.34 6.42 26.56
C ASN A 73 -4.07 5.10 26.23
N GLU A 74 -4.47 4.37 27.26
CA GLU A 74 -5.36 3.22 27.14
C GLU A 74 -6.73 3.54 27.75
N THR A 75 -7.72 2.82 27.27
CA THR A 75 -9.09 2.88 27.77
C THR A 75 -9.41 1.55 28.44
N GLU A 76 -9.77 1.60 29.71
CA GLU A 76 -10.25 0.46 30.48
C GLU A 76 -11.76 0.31 30.30
N VAL A 77 -12.16 -0.85 29.80
CA VAL A 77 -13.56 -1.27 29.70
C VAL A 77 -13.86 -2.19 30.88
N ILE A 78 -14.71 -1.73 31.81
CA ILE A 78 -15.09 -2.46 33.02
C ILE A 78 -16.53 -2.97 32.88
N ILE A 79 -16.72 -4.27 33.05
CA ILE A 79 -17.98 -4.97 32.77
C ILE A 79 -18.68 -5.41 34.07
N ASP A 80 -19.88 -4.88 34.32
CA ASP A 80 -20.75 -5.21 35.47
C ASP A 80 -21.73 -6.37 35.17
N GLU A 81 -21.23 -7.45 34.56
CA GLU A 81 -21.97 -8.69 34.38
C GLU A 81 -21.04 -9.90 34.57
N THR A 82 -21.60 -11.07 34.86
CA THR A 82 -20.85 -12.34 34.98
C THR A 82 -20.98 -13.16 33.71
N ALA A 83 -19.88 -13.72 33.23
CA ALA A 83 -19.81 -14.57 32.03
C ALA A 83 -18.66 -15.57 32.13
N ASP A 84 -18.59 -16.51 31.18
CA ASP A 84 -17.43 -17.41 31.04
C ASP A 84 -16.25 -16.66 30.39
N SER A 85 -16.55 -15.75 29.45
CA SER A 85 -15.61 -14.81 28.85
C SER A 85 -16.33 -13.64 28.19
N TYR A 86 -15.56 -12.66 27.73
CA TYR A 86 -16.01 -11.45 27.06
C TYR A 86 -15.30 -11.30 25.72
N GLU A 87 -16.01 -10.71 24.77
CA GLU A 87 -15.49 -10.30 23.47
C GLU A 87 -15.79 -8.83 23.25
N ILE A 88 -14.75 -8.04 23.00
CA ILE A 88 -14.84 -6.65 22.62
C ILE A 88 -14.54 -6.54 21.12
N VAL A 89 -15.49 -6.00 20.39
CA VAL A 89 -15.31 -5.59 19.00
C VAL A 89 -15.18 -4.08 18.98
N TYR A 90 -14.13 -3.57 18.37
CA TYR A 90 -13.92 -2.12 18.21
C TYR A 90 -13.29 -1.82 16.85
N GLU A 91 -13.35 -0.57 16.45
CA GLU A 91 -12.74 -0.06 15.23
C GLU A 91 -11.62 0.93 15.55
N THR A 92 -10.65 0.98 14.65
CA THR A 92 -9.56 1.95 14.68
C THR A 92 -9.48 2.71 13.37
N TYR A 93 -8.81 3.87 13.37
CA TYR A 93 -8.74 4.75 12.21
C TYR A 93 -8.09 4.08 11.00
N ALA A 94 -8.58 4.41 9.82
CA ALA A 94 -8.13 3.81 8.57
C ALA A 94 -6.63 4.04 8.29
N PRO A 95 -5.93 3.09 7.67
CA PRO A 95 -4.71 3.40 6.95
C PRO A 95 -5.03 4.31 5.76
N VAL A 96 -4.14 5.26 5.46
CA VAL A 96 -4.35 6.28 4.43
C VAL A 96 -3.30 6.18 3.33
N THR A 97 -3.64 6.72 2.17
CA THR A 97 -2.74 6.79 1.02
C THR A 97 -2.51 8.23 0.57
N LYS A 98 -1.26 8.57 0.26
CA LYS A 98 -0.88 9.80 -0.42
C LYS A 98 -0.20 9.47 -1.74
N GLU A 99 -0.80 9.92 -2.83
CA GLU A 99 -0.29 9.70 -4.18
C GLU A 99 0.32 10.98 -4.75
N THR A 100 1.44 10.85 -5.47
CA THR A 100 2.11 11.94 -6.18
C THR A 100 2.44 11.50 -7.59
N GLU A 101 1.91 12.19 -8.59
CA GLU A 101 2.31 11.98 -9.98
C GLU A 101 3.72 12.52 -10.20
N LEU A 102 4.65 11.67 -10.62
CA LEU A 102 6.06 12.02 -10.93
C LEU A 102 6.32 12.08 -12.44
N GLY A 103 5.24 12.00 -13.22
CA GLY A 103 5.21 11.13 -14.38
C GLY A 103 3.77 10.78 -14.66
N ALA A 104 3.18 11.03 -15.81
CA ALA A 104 1.86 10.43 -16.06
C ALA A 104 1.92 8.95 -16.49
N TYR A 105 3.13 8.37 -16.49
CA TYR A 105 3.39 6.93 -16.46
C TYR A 105 4.17 6.54 -15.21
N ARG A 106 4.31 7.44 -14.24
CA ARG A 106 5.07 7.18 -13.03
C ARG A 106 4.45 7.86 -11.83
N LYS A 107 3.97 7.06 -10.88
CA LYS A 107 3.28 7.53 -9.69
C LYS A 107 4.01 7.04 -8.45
N GLN A 108 4.17 7.90 -7.45
CA GLN A 108 4.57 7.49 -6.11
C GLN A 108 3.32 7.34 -5.23
N ILE A 109 3.24 6.24 -4.49
CA ILE A 109 2.15 5.94 -3.56
C ILE A 109 2.75 5.71 -2.18
N ILE A 110 2.38 6.54 -1.21
CA ILE A 110 2.77 6.37 0.19
C ILE A 110 1.55 5.84 0.93
N VAL A 111 1.69 4.69 1.58
CA VAL A 111 0.68 4.09 2.45
C VAL A 111 1.15 4.27 3.88
N SER A 112 0.32 4.84 4.76
CA SER A 112 0.73 5.14 6.13
C SER A 112 -0.42 4.97 7.13
N SER A 113 -0.06 4.64 8.36
CA SER A 113 -0.96 4.68 9.51
C SER A 113 -0.16 4.90 10.80
N GLU A 114 -0.75 5.58 11.76
CA GLU A 114 -0.22 5.65 13.13
C GLU A 114 -0.40 4.32 13.89
N ILE A 115 -1.19 3.42 13.33
CA ILE A 115 -1.55 2.13 13.92
C ILE A 115 -0.88 1.03 13.11
N HIS A 116 -0.28 0.07 13.81
CA HIS A 116 0.37 -1.07 13.19
C HIS A 116 -0.66 -2.06 12.67
N TYR A 117 -0.85 -2.07 11.35
CA TYR A 117 -1.68 -3.04 10.67
C TYR A 117 -0.85 -4.08 9.91
N THR A 118 -1.41 -5.27 9.76
CA THR A 118 -0.89 -6.29 8.84
C THR A 118 -1.84 -6.53 7.69
N ASP A 119 -1.29 -7.00 6.57
CA ASP A 119 -2.03 -7.41 5.37
C ASP A 119 -3.07 -6.36 4.90
N VAL A 120 -2.62 -5.12 4.71
CA VAL A 120 -3.49 -4.01 4.32
C VAL A 120 -3.76 -4.05 2.82
N LEU A 121 -5.02 -4.21 2.46
CA LEU A 121 -5.47 -4.12 1.07
C LEU A 121 -5.32 -2.69 0.55
N THR A 122 -4.44 -2.53 -0.42
CA THR A 122 -4.10 -1.24 -1.03
C THR A 122 -4.39 -1.29 -2.52
N TYR A 123 -4.80 -0.17 -3.08
CA TYR A 123 -5.04 -0.04 -4.51
C TYR A 123 -4.75 1.38 -4.97
N THR A 124 -4.51 1.52 -6.27
CA THR A 124 -4.45 2.83 -6.93
C THR A 124 -5.09 2.71 -8.30
N THR A 125 -5.65 3.81 -8.78
CA THR A 125 -6.07 3.92 -10.18
C THR A 125 -4.86 4.24 -11.04
N ILE A 126 -4.88 3.78 -12.28
CA ILE A 126 -3.86 4.09 -13.28
C ILE A 126 -4.52 4.64 -14.54
N PRO A 127 -3.80 5.41 -15.36
CA PRO A 127 -4.32 5.77 -16.67
C PRO A 127 -4.56 4.52 -17.54
N GLU A 128 -5.68 4.53 -18.27
CA GLU A 128 -6.19 3.47 -19.14
C GLU A 128 -5.53 3.50 -20.52
N VAL A 129 -4.39 2.83 -20.63
CA VAL A 129 -3.56 2.93 -21.84
C VAL A 129 -2.82 1.62 -22.13
N THR A 130 -3.16 0.55 -21.41
CA THR A 130 -2.62 -0.81 -21.61
C THR A 130 -3.62 -1.80 -21.07
N ASN A 131 -3.76 -2.92 -21.77
CA ASN A 131 -4.44 -4.12 -21.30
C ASN A 131 -3.46 -5.22 -20.90
N ASP A 132 -2.16 -4.98 -21.13
CA ASP A 132 -1.07 -5.89 -20.78
C ASP A 132 -0.51 -5.51 -19.42
N LYS A 133 -0.75 -6.38 -18.43
CA LYS A 133 -0.26 -6.25 -17.06
C LYS A 133 1.27 -6.16 -17.00
N ASN A 134 2.00 -6.83 -17.91
CA ASN A 134 3.46 -6.87 -17.91
C ASN A 134 4.10 -5.51 -18.20
N ARG A 135 3.29 -4.53 -18.66
CA ARG A 135 3.74 -3.16 -18.89
C ARG A 135 3.64 -2.28 -17.65
N ILE A 136 3.16 -2.81 -16.53
CA ILE A 136 3.02 -2.09 -15.27
C ILE A 136 3.97 -2.74 -14.26
N SER A 137 4.83 -1.92 -13.69
CA SER A 137 5.78 -2.35 -12.67
C SER A 137 5.50 -1.58 -11.39
N LEU A 138 5.18 -2.31 -10.32
CA LEU A 138 5.02 -1.74 -8.98
C LEU A 138 6.25 -2.11 -8.16
N TYR A 139 6.89 -1.11 -7.57
CA TYR A 139 8.07 -1.32 -6.76
C TYR A 139 7.86 -0.82 -5.34
N HIS A 140 8.30 -1.60 -4.37
CA HIS A 140 8.41 -1.16 -2.99
C HIS A 140 9.78 -0.53 -2.77
N LEU A 141 9.81 0.66 -2.16
CA LEU A 141 11.00 1.44 -1.87
C LEU A 141 11.31 1.35 -0.37
N SER A 142 12.40 0.68 0.00
CA SER A 142 12.82 0.51 1.40
C SER A 142 14.35 0.58 1.49
N ASP A 143 14.88 1.39 2.41
CA ASP A 143 16.33 1.51 2.69
C ASP A 143 17.22 1.68 1.43
N ASN A 144 16.77 2.53 0.50
CA ASN A 144 17.39 2.78 -0.82
C ASN A 144 17.39 1.57 -1.80
N GLU A 145 16.75 0.47 -1.45
CA GLU A 145 16.49 -0.64 -2.34
C GLU A 145 15.11 -0.52 -3.00
N ARG A 146 15.03 -1.05 -4.22
CA ARG A 146 13.82 -1.10 -5.02
C ARG A 146 13.48 -2.56 -5.30
N THR A 147 12.40 -3.05 -4.71
CA THR A 147 11.96 -4.46 -4.87
C THR A 147 10.66 -4.51 -5.66
N ILE A 148 10.50 -5.50 -6.55
CA ILE A 148 9.25 -5.68 -7.30
C ILE A 148 8.16 -6.17 -6.35
N THR A 149 6.98 -5.55 -6.43
CA THR A 149 5.79 -5.93 -5.68
C THR A 149 4.79 -6.57 -6.64
N GLU A 150 4.33 -7.77 -6.31
CA GLU A 150 3.23 -8.40 -7.03
C GLU A 150 1.91 -7.67 -6.78
N PHE A 151 1.11 -7.54 -7.83
CA PHE A 151 -0.19 -6.87 -7.78
C PHE A 151 -1.21 -7.60 -8.66
N GLU A 152 -2.48 -7.34 -8.42
CA GLU A 152 -3.60 -7.67 -9.30
C GLU A 152 -4.00 -6.44 -10.11
N ALA A 153 -4.46 -6.66 -11.35
CA ALA A 153 -4.86 -5.61 -12.28
C ALA A 153 -6.31 -5.82 -12.70
N PHE A 154 -7.06 -4.73 -12.82
CA PHE A 154 -8.49 -4.74 -13.11
C PHE A 154 -8.82 -3.75 -14.21
N ASP A 155 -9.85 -4.11 -14.97
CA ASP A 155 -10.61 -3.26 -15.88
C ASP A 155 -12.00 -3.13 -15.23
N THR A 156 -12.27 -1.99 -14.57
CA THR A 156 -13.47 -1.81 -13.73
C THR A 156 -14.67 -1.30 -14.52
N ASP A 157 -14.46 -0.73 -15.70
CA ASP A 157 -15.51 -0.24 -16.59
C ASP A 157 -15.78 -1.15 -17.81
N ASN A 158 -14.96 -2.20 -17.99
CA ASN A 158 -14.98 -3.17 -19.09
C ASN A 158 -14.64 -2.58 -20.46
N ASN A 159 -13.80 -1.55 -20.52
CA ASN A 159 -13.35 -0.94 -21.77
C ASN A 159 -12.15 -1.67 -22.42
N SER A 160 -11.76 -2.82 -21.86
CA SER A 160 -10.61 -3.63 -22.26
C SER A 160 -9.25 -3.01 -21.93
N LEU A 161 -9.16 -2.02 -21.05
CA LEU A 161 -7.92 -1.42 -20.56
C LEU A 161 -7.85 -1.53 -19.04
N ILE A 162 -6.64 -1.68 -18.50
CA ILE A 162 -6.43 -1.73 -17.07
C ILE A 162 -6.52 -0.30 -16.51
N ASP A 163 -7.37 -0.11 -15.51
CA ASP A 163 -7.66 1.17 -14.86
C ASP A 163 -7.33 1.18 -13.36
N LYS A 164 -7.10 0.00 -12.78
CA LYS A 164 -6.84 -0.16 -11.35
C LYS A 164 -5.87 -1.30 -11.08
N ILE A 165 -4.97 -1.10 -10.13
CA ILE A 165 -4.18 -2.19 -9.55
C ILE A 165 -4.40 -2.29 -8.03
N GLN A 166 -4.16 -3.47 -7.48
CA GLN A 166 -4.35 -3.79 -6.06
C GLN A 166 -3.20 -4.67 -5.56
N TRP A 167 -2.73 -4.44 -4.35
CA TRP A 167 -1.72 -5.27 -3.69
C TRP A 167 -1.92 -5.29 -2.17
N ILE A 168 -1.21 -6.18 -1.49
CA ILE A 168 -1.20 -6.29 -0.03
C ILE A 168 0.07 -5.64 0.50
N VAL A 169 -0.09 -4.79 1.51
CA VAL A 169 1.03 -4.26 2.32
C VAL A 169 1.15 -5.14 3.57
N PRO A 170 2.18 -6.00 3.69
CA PRO A 170 2.23 -7.04 4.73
C PRO A 170 2.31 -6.49 6.16
N HIS A 171 3.09 -5.42 6.34
CA HIS A 171 3.27 -4.74 7.62
C HIS A 171 3.28 -3.24 7.39
N LEU A 172 2.34 -2.52 8.01
CA LEU A 172 2.14 -1.10 7.79
C LEU A 172 2.62 -0.26 8.98
N SER A 173 3.56 0.62 8.69
CA SER A 173 3.88 1.81 9.48
C SER A 173 3.88 3.02 8.53
N ASN A 174 4.82 3.03 7.59
CA ASN A 174 4.85 3.89 6.43
C ASN A 174 5.59 3.14 5.31
N GLN A 175 4.95 2.96 4.17
CA GLN A 175 5.47 2.18 3.05
C GLN A 175 5.35 3.00 1.78
N THR A 176 6.45 3.10 1.02
CA THR A 176 6.49 3.88 -0.21
C THR A 176 6.59 2.96 -1.40
N TYR A 177 5.72 3.16 -2.38
CA TYR A 177 5.70 2.43 -3.63
C TYR A 177 5.89 3.38 -4.81
N GLU A 178 6.51 2.86 -5.86
CA GLU A 178 6.61 3.54 -7.14
C GLU A 178 6.05 2.65 -8.24
N LEU A 179 5.05 3.18 -8.92
CA LEU A 179 4.41 2.58 -10.08
C LEU A 179 5.03 3.18 -11.34
N ILE A 180 5.44 2.34 -12.29
CA ILE A 180 5.90 2.74 -13.62
C ILE A 180 5.10 1.98 -14.68
N ILE A 181 4.80 2.65 -15.79
CA ILE A 181 4.17 2.04 -16.96
C ILE A 181 5.07 2.16 -18.19
N GLU A 182 5.53 1.04 -18.75
CA GLU A 182 6.60 0.97 -19.75
C GLU A 182 6.17 1.20 -21.22
N ILE A 183 7.16 1.59 -22.03
CA ILE A 183 7.08 2.07 -23.42
C ILE A 183 7.89 1.20 -24.38
N SER A 184 7.62 1.26 -25.70
CA SER A 184 7.91 0.11 -26.58
C SER A 184 8.79 0.34 -27.82
N LYS A 185 9.15 1.56 -28.22
CA LYS A 185 10.00 1.75 -29.41
C LYS A 185 10.73 3.11 -29.44
N ALA A 186 11.92 3.19 -30.04
CA ALA A 186 12.64 4.44 -30.30
C ALA A 186 13.43 4.41 -31.61
N GLU A 187 13.29 5.43 -32.45
CA GLU A 187 13.86 5.50 -33.81
C GLU A 187 14.75 6.74 -33.98
N HIS A 188 15.89 6.59 -34.66
CA HIS A 188 16.68 7.69 -35.21
C HIS A 188 16.23 7.95 -36.67
N LEU A 189 16.02 9.22 -37.02
CA LEU A 189 15.49 9.65 -38.30
C LEU A 189 16.36 10.74 -38.94
N ASP A 190 16.41 10.77 -40.27
CA ASP A 190 17.12 11.80 -41.05
C ASP A 190 16.38 13.15 -41.07
N GLU A 191 16.96 14.14 -41.75
CA GLU A 191 16.38 15.48 -41.95
C GLU A 191 14.99 15.49 -42.60
N ASN A 192 14.63 14.43 -43.32
CA ASN A 192 13.33 14.24 -43.96
C ASN A 192 12.39 13.36 -43.11
N ARG A 193 12.78 13.00 -41.87
CA ARG A 193 12.10 12.09 -40.96
C ARG A 193 12.02 10.63 -41.46
N SER A 194 12.90 10.26 -42.39
CA SER A 194 13.06 8.88 -42.83
C SER A 194 13.82 8.09 -41.78
N PHE A 195 13.46 6.83 -41.58
CA PHE A 195 14.14 5.95 -40.62
C PHE A 195 15.62 5.75 -40.99
N ILE A 196 16.53 6.02 -40.05
CA ILE A 196 17.96 5.70 -40.13
C ILE A 196 18.23 4.40 -39.38
N SER A 197 17.90 4.35 -38.08
CA SER A 197 18.20 3.22 -37.20
C SER A 197 17.21 3.10 -36.03
N ASP A 198 17.13 1.90 -35.44
CA ASP A 198 16.42 1.67 -34.18
C ASP A 198 17.41 1.85 -33.04
N ILE A 199 17.10 2.76 -32.12
CA ILE A 199 17.98 3.13 -30.99
C ILE A 199 17.37 2.75 -29.64
N TYR A 200 16.31 1.93 -29.63
CA TYR A 200 15.59 1.56 -28.41
C TYR A 200 16.49 0.95 -27.34
N ASN A 201 17.46 0.12 -27.73
CA ASN A 201 18.32 -0.56 -26.76
C ASN A 201 19.29 0.38 -26.05
N GLU A 202 19.70 1.45 -26.72
CA GLU A 202 20.63 2.47 -26.25
C GLU A 202 19.93 3.56 -25.43
N VAL A 203 18.59 3.65 -25.45
CA VAL A 203 17.84 4.74 -24.81
C VAL A 203 16.75 4.29 -23.82
N LYS A 204 16.52 2.98 -23.67
CA LYS A 204 15.51 2.43 -22.75
C LYS A 204 15.88 2.57 -21.26
N THR A 205 17.16 2.75 -20.95
CA THR A 205 17.71 2.90 -19.59
C THR A 205 18.73 4.04 -19.54
N LEU A 206 18.87 4.69 -18.38
CA LEU A 206 19.90 5.70 -18.15
C LEU A 206 21.18 5.03 -17.62
N ASP A 207 22.13 4.77 -18.51
CA ASP A 207 23.44 4.18 -18.21
C ASP A 207 24.55 4.80 -19.09
N ASP A 208 25.77 4.23 -19.09
CA ASP A 208 26.91 4.74 -19.87
C ASP A 208 26.93 4.22 -21.33
N VAL A 209 25.88 3.54 -21.79
CA VAL A 209 25.68 3.15 -23.19
C VAL A 209 24.92 4.27 -23.90
N TRP A 210 25.51 4.79 -24.98
CA TRP A 210 24.96 5.91 -25.73
C TRP A 210 24.52 5.44 -27.11
N SER A 211 23.47 6.06 -27.65
CA SER A 211 23.14 5.91 -29.06
C SER A 211 24.29 6.41 -29.94
N GLU A 212 24.23 6.09 -31.23
CA GLU A 212 25.03 6.79 -32.21
C GLU A 212 24.80 8.31 -32.17
N PRO A 213 25.75 9.12 -32.66
CA PRO A 213 25.56 10.56 -32.74
C PRO A 213 24.33 10.92 -33.58
N ILE A 214 23.51 11.81 -33.04
CA ILE A 214 22.42 12.45 -33.76
C ILE A 214 22.95 13.78 -34.30
N TYR A 215 23.13 13.87 -35.61
CA TYR A 215 23.73 15.01 -36.29
C TYR A 215 22.73 16.16 -36.46
N GLN A 216 23.25 17.31 -36.89
CA GLN A 216 22.43 18.50 -37.11
C GLN A 216 21.31 18.20 -38.11
N ASN A 217 20.08 18.56 -37.74
CA ASN A 217 18.84 18.33 -38.49
C ASN A 217 18.31 16.89 -38.48
N GLU A 218 18.93 15.95 -37.77
CA GLU A 218 18.36 14.62 -37.52
C GLU A 218 17.39 14.63 -36.33
N TYR A 219 16.58 13.58 -36.20
CA TYR A 219 15.53 13.49 -35.18
C TYR A 219 15.54 12.15 -34.45
N VAL A 220 15.17 12.17 -33.18
CA VAL A 220 14.79 10.96 -32.44
C VAL A 220 13.27 10.92 -32.28
N ARG A 221 12.65 9.79 -32.64
CA ARG A 221 11.23 9.51 -32.42
C ARG A 221 11.11 8.36 -31.43
N VAL A 222 10.76 8.68 -30.19
CA VAL A 222 10.39 7.66 -29.21
C VAL A 222 8.90 7.39 -29.32
N THR A 223 8.56 6.13 -29.54
CA THR A 223 7.21 5.59 -29.53
C THR A 223 6.95 5.03 -28.15
N PHE A 224 6.08 5.74 -27.46
CA PHE A 224 5.50 5.28 -26.25
C PHE A 224 4.34 4.38 -26.63
N ASN A 225 4.15 3.26 -25.94
CA ASN A 225 2.92 2.50 -26.13
C ASN A 225 1.68 3.28 -25.59
N ARG A 226 1.86 4.52 -25.10
CA ARG A 226 0.85 5.40 -24.48
C ARG A 226 1.24 6.89 -24.72
N GLU A 227 0.33 7.84 -24.98
CA GLU A 227 0.61 9.26 -25.35
C GLU A 227 1.19 10.17 -24.24
N LEU A 228 2.02 11.17 -24.54
CA LEU A 228 2.72 12.00 -23.53
C LEU A 228 1.94 13.25 -23.08
N ASP A 229 2.20 13.73 -21.86
CA ASP A 229 1.74 15.02 -21.32
C ASP A 229 2.77 15.63 -20.33
N SER A 230 2.46 16.78 -19.73
CA SER A 230 3.38 17.52 -18.83
C SER A 230 3.72 16.83 -17.51
N SER A 231 2.92 15.86 -17.08
CA SER A 231 3.32 14.94 -16.01
C SER A 231 4.15 13.80 -16.59
N ARG A 232 3.82 13.31 -17.79
CA ARG A 232 4.50 12.26 -18.59
C ARG A 232 5.74 12.75 -19.30
N ASP A 233 6.63 13.41 -18.58
CA ASP A 233 7.72 14.08 -19.26
C ASP A 233 8.78 13.09 -19.78
N ILE A 234 9.33 13.37 -20.96
CA ILE A 234 10.50 12.65 -21.46
C ILE A 234 11.72 13.40 -20.94
N THR A 235 12.44 12.80 -19.99
CA THR A 235 13.76 13.32 -19.66
C THR A 235 14.77 12.76 -20.66
N ILE A 236 15.24 13.63 -21.57
CA ILE A 236 16.29 13.31 -22.53
C ILE A 236 17.62 13.74 -21.93
N TYR A 237 18.59 12.84 -21.92
CA TYR A 237 19.96 13.12 -21.49
C TYR A 237 20.86 13.16 -22.73
N PRO A 238 21.23 14.34 -23.25
CA PRO A 238 22.15 14.42 -24.37
C PRO A 238 23.62 14.45 -23.92
N ARG A 239 24.49 13.76 -24.66
CA ARG A 239 25.95 13.86 -24.53
C ARG A 239 26.53 14.53 -25.76
N MET A 240 27.17 15.70 -25.58
CA MET A 240 27.80 16.41 -26.67
C MET A 240 29.12 15.75 -27.08
N VAL A 241 29.21 15.37 -28.35
CA VAL A 241 30.46 14.90 -28.98
C VAL A 241 31.17 16.04 -29.74
N GLY A 242 30.45 17.15 -30.03
CA GLY A 242 30.97 18.43 -30.55
C GLY A 242 29.85 19.37 -31.05
N GLY A 243 30.04 20.70 -30.94
CA GLY A 243 29.07 21.74 -31.36
C GLY A 243 28.36 22.49 -30.21
N ASN A 244 27.55 23.51 -30.51
CA ASN A 244 26.72 24.25 -29.53
C ASN A 244 25.25 23.78 -29.61
N PRO A 245 24.66 23.25 -28.52
CA PRO A 245 23.28 22.78 -28.51
C PRO A 245 22.30 23.97 -28.56
N ARG A 246 21.17 23.79 -29.25
CA ARG A 246 20.02 24.71 -29.23
C ARG A 246 18.77 23.95 -28.82
#